data_AF-A0A2C9T3Y7-F1
#
_entry.id   AF-A0A2C9T3Y7-F1
#
_cell.length_a   1.000
_cell.length_b   1.000
_cell.length_c   1.000
_cell.angle_alpha   90.00
_cell.angle_beta   90.00
_cell.angle_gamma   90.00
#
_symmetry.space_group_name_H-M   'P 1'
#
loop_
_entity.id
_entity.type
_entity.pdbx_description
1 polymer ?
#
loop_
_entity_poly.entity_id
_entity_poly.type
_entity_poly.pdbx_seq_one_letter_code
_entity_poly.pdbx_strand_id
1 'polypeptide(L)'
;MSVSRRDVLKLAAATPAALGLGSLASVLAPPSATAAPPTATAAPLGVLLDYAAGVISASDLKASGALGAIRYVSDRRPGGEWMLGKPIQLPEARDLYQAGLKIVSNYQFGKQDTADWLGGEQAGLIHAKRGWALHTAAGGPVAAPIYVSIDDDPTPEQYKTQVAPYLRAWESVIGHQRVGIYANSKTIDWALQDGLGSWFWQHNWGSPKGYTHPAAHLHQVEIDKRKVGGVGVDVNNILKPQFGQWD
;
A
#
# COMPACT_ATOMS: atom_id res chain seq x y z
N MET A 1 54.54 8.00 4.27
CA MET A 1 54.34 9.28 3.56
C MET A 1 52.97 9.21 2.88
N SER A 2 52.09 10.13 3.26
CA SER A 2 50.69 10.20 2.86
C SER A 2 50.56 10.88 1.50
N VAL A 3 49.97 10.19 0.52
CA VAL A 3 49.55 10.77 -0.75
C VAL A 3 48.08 11.20 -0.60
N SER A 4 47.83 12.50 -0.76
CA SER A 4 46.52 13.15 -0.62
C SER A 4 45.79 13.26 -1.95
N ARG A 5 44.47 13.43 -1.88
CA ARG A 5 43.42 13.25 -2.93
C ARG A 5 43.44 14.27 -4.09
N ARG A 6 44.60 14.70 -4.59
CA ARG A 6 44.71 15.72 -5.66
C ARG A 6 45.40 15.26 -6.96
N ASP A 7 45.75 13.99 -7.09
CA ASP A 7 46.53 13.47 -8.23
C ASP A 7 45.74 12.71 -9.32
N VAL A 8 44.41 12.89 -9.41
CA VAL A 8 43.56 12.12 -10.38
C VAL A 8 42.77 13.01 -11.34
N LEU A 9 43.41 14.05 -11.88
CA LEU A 9 42.92 14.77 -13.06
C LEU A 9 43.99 14.76 -14.17
N LYS A 10 44.21 13.55 -14.69
CA LYS A 10 44.62 13.25 -16.07
C LYS A 10 43.32 13.30 -16.92
N LEU A 11 43.19 13.80 -18.14
CA LEU A 11 44.05 13.96 -19.32
C LEU A 11 43.28 14.95 -20.25
N ALA A 12 43.80 16.10 -20.65
CA ALA A 12 44.39 16.41 -21.96
C ALA A 12 43.64 15.93 -23.24
N ALA A 13 43.46 16.92 -24.14
CA ALA A 13 43.42 16.88 -25.61
C ALA A 13 42.08 16.63 -26.34
N ALA A 14 41.56 17.69 -26.98
CA ALA A 14 41.47 17.80 -28.45
C ALA A 14 40.87 19.15 -28.88
N THR A 15 41.70 20.01 -29.47
CA THR A 15 41.30 21.10 -30.37
C THR A 15 41.28 20.58 -31.81
N PRO A 16 40.40 21.12 -32.67
CA PRO A 16 40.92 21.99 -33.72
C PRO A 16 40.08 23.27 -33.92
N ALA A 17 40.78 24.33 -34.30
CA ALA A 17 40.22 25.59 -34.75
C ALA A 17 39.75 25.49 -36.21
N ALA A 18 38.57 26.02 -36.50
CA ALA A 18 38.22 26.53 -37.83
C ALA A 18 37.22 27.69 -37.68
N LEU A 19 37.68 28.89 -38.00
CA LEU A 19 36.89 30.11 -38.13
C LEU A 19 36.06 30.05 -39.41
N GLY A 20 34.74 30.22 -39.28
CA GLY A 20 33.82 30.44 -40.40
C GLY A 20 32.74 31.43 -39.99
N LEU A 21 32.77 32.62 -40.59
CA LEU A 21 31.75 33.66 -40.46
C LEU A 21 30.44 33.21 -41.13
N GLY A 22 29.31 33.32 -40.44
CA GLY A 22 28.00 33.09 -41.08
C GLY A 22 26.80 33.23 -40.14
N SER A 23 26.08 34.35 -40.30
CA SER A 23 24.65 34.57 -40.03
C SER A 23 24.03 34.26 -38.65
N LEU A 24 23.53 35.33 -38.05
CA LEU A 24 22.54 35.40 -36.97
C LEU A 24 21.27 34.60 -37.30
N ALA A 25 20.92 33.61 -36.49
CA ALA A 25 19.54 33.15 -36.32
C ALA A 25 19.37 32.55 -34.91
N SER A 26 18.79 33.35 -34.04
CA SER A 26 18.35 33.01 -32.69
C SER A 26 17.18 32.04 -32.71
N VAL A 27 17.38 30.82 -32.18
CA VAL A 27 16.31 30.02 -31.56
C VAL A 27 16.87 29.40 -30.29
N LEU A 28 16.69 30.11 -29.17
CA LEU A 28 16.86 29.55 -27.83
C LEU A 28 15.66 28.64 -27.55
N ALA A 29 15.79 27.35 -27.85
CA ALA A 29 14.93 26.33 -27.24
C ALA A 29 15.60 25.90 -25.92
N PRO A 30 14.96 26.06 -24.75
CA PRO A 30 15.51 25.53 -23.51
C PRO A 30 15.53 23.99 -23.58
N PRO A 31 16.60 23.32 -23.10
CA PRO A 31 16.54 21.88 -22.91
C PRO A 31 15.52 21.60 -21.80
N SER A 32 14.43 20.95 -22.18
CA SER A 32 13.45 20.39 -21.26
C SER A 32 14.10 19.28 -20.42
N ALA A 33 14.79 19.64 -19.35
CA ALA A 33 14.86 18.81 -18.16
C ALA A 33 13.47 18.91 -17.52
N THR A 34 12.66 17.85 -17.43
CA THR A 34 12.82 16.79 -16.44
C THR A 34 12.03 15.55 -16.86
N ALA A 35 12.62 14.67 -17.68
CA ALA A 35 12.21 13.28 -17.61
C ALA A 35 12.83 12.71 -16.33
N ALA A 36 12.02 12.52 -15.28
CA ALA A 36 12.45 11.76 -14.12
C ALA A 36 12.98 10.41 -14.63
N PRO A 37 14.17 9.97 -14.19
CA PRO A 37 14.70 8.69 -14.63
C PRO A 37 13.65 7.61 -14.29
N PRO A 38 13.45 6.59 -15.15
CA PRO A 38 12.61 5.47 -14.82
C PRO A 38 13.14 4.88 -13.52
N THR A 39 12.38 5.00 -12.43
CA THR A 39 12.68 4.31 -11.20
C THR A 39 12.57 2.83 -11.52
N ALA A 40 13.71 2.15 -11.60
CA ALA A 40 13.77 0.70 -11.70
C ALA A 40 13.06 0.13 -10.47
N THR A 41 11.81 -0.29 -10.64
CA THR A 41 11.06 -0.98 -9.60
C THR A 41 11.70 -2.36 -9.44
N ALA A 42 12.33 -2.60 -8.29
CA ALA A 42 12.79 -3.94 -7.93
C ALA A 42 11.62 -4.93 -8.04
N ALA A 43 11.92 -6.17 -8.43
CA ALA A 43 10.92 -7.23 -8.46
C ALA A 43 10.26 -7.36 -7.07
N PRO A 44 8.95 -7.63 -7.00
CA PRO A 44 8.26 -7.80 -5.73
C PRO A 44 8.87 -8.97 -4.94
N LEU A 45 8.88 -8.86 -3.61
CA LEU A 45 9.38 -9.88 -2.70
C LEU A 45 8.46 -11.11 -2.61
N GLY A 46 7.26 -11.00 -3.19
CA GLY A 46 6.24 -12.02 -3.21
C GLY A 46 4.87 -11.41 -3.46
N VAL A 47 3.85 -12.28 -3.48
CA VAL A 47 2.46 -11.90 -3.69
C VAL A 47 1.62 -12.28 -2.48
N LEU A 48 0.73 -11.38 -2.08
CA LEU A 48 -0.39 -11.65 -1.17
C LEU A 48 -1.70 -11.51 -1.95
N LEU A 49 -2.70 -12.32 -1.59
CA LEU A 49 -4.05 -12.18 -2.13
C LEU A 49 -4.98 -11.54 -1.11
N ASP A 50 -5.89 -10.69 -1.57
CA ASP A 50 -7.02 -10.22 -0.76
C ASP A 50 -8.34 -10.60 -1.46
N TYR A 51 -9.35 -10.92 -0.64
CA TYR A 51 -10.59 -11.52 -1.13
C TYR A 51 -11.71 -11.42 -0.10
N ALA A 52 -12.93 -11.16 -0.59
CA ALA A 52 -14.11 -10.97 0.26
C ALA A 52 -15.21 -12.01 0.05
N ALA A 53 -15.34 -12.60 -1.15
CA ALA A 53 -16.51 -13.43 -1.51
C ALA A 53 -16.56 -14.80 -0.80
N GLY A 54 -15.45 -15.27 -0.23
CA GLY A 54 -15.35 -16.59 0.37
C GLY A 54 -14.08 -16.76 1.19
N VAL A 55 -13.95 -17.92 1.82
CA VAL A 55 -12.73 -18.37 2.49
C VAL A 55 -12.02 -19.35 1.56
N ILE A 56 -10.74 -19.10 1.30
CA ILE A 56 -9.89 -19.94 0.43
C ILE A 56 -9.04 -20.83 1.33
N SER A 57 -8.91 -22.12 0.98
CA SER A 57 -8.05 -23.04 1.72
C SER A 57 -6.58 -22.64 1.64
N ALA A 58 -5.79 -22.92 2.68
CA ALA A 58 -4.35 -22.69 2.64
C ALA A 58 -3.65 -23.47 1.51
N SER A 59 -4.15 -24.66 1.15
CA SER A 59 -3.65 -25.44 0.02
C SER A 59 -3.87 -24.74 -1.32
N ASP A 60 -5.04 -24.15 -1.56
CA ASP A 60 -5.33 -23.45 -2.81
C ASP A 60 -4.52 -22.16 -2.92
N LEU A 61 -4.36 -21.43 -1.80
CA LEU A 61 -3.49 -20.24 -1.76
C LEU A 61 -2.04 -20.60 -2.10
N LYS A 62 -1.49 -21.66 -1.50
CA LYS A 62 -0.16 -22.16 -1.85
C LYS A 62 -0.05 -22.55 -3.32
N ALA A 63 -1.03 -23.30 -3.83
CA ALA A 63 -1.05 -23.75 -5.21
C ALA A 63 -1.12 -22.58 -6.20
N SER A 64 -1.70 -21.44 -5.80
CA SER A 64 -1.71 -20.21 -6.61
C SER A 64 -0.35 -19.50 -6.68
N GLY A 65 0.63 -19.89 -5.86
CA GLY A 65 1.93 -19.25 -5.73
C GLY A 65 1.96 -18.01 -4.82
N ALA A 66 0.85 -17.70 -4.14
CA ALA A 66 0.82 -16.64 -3.14
C ALA A 66 1.61 -17.04 -1.89
N LEU A 67 2.28 -16.06 -1.27
CA LEU A 67 2.98 -16.25 0.01
C LEU A 67 2.05 -16.10 1.21
N GLY A 68 0.82 -15.68 0.99
CA GLY A 68 -0.12 -15.40 2.05
C GLY A 68 -1.33 -14.60 1.58
N ALA A 69 -2.05 -14.03 2.54
CA ALA A 69 -3.24 -13.25 2.28
C ALA A 69 -3.37 -12.02 3.19
N ILE A 70 -3.96 -10.97 2.63
CA ILE A 70 -4.42 -9.79 3.36
C ILE A 70 -5.91 -9.99 3.65
N ARG A 71 -6.28 -10.06 4.92
CA ARG A 71 -7.57 -10.59 5.37
C ARG A 71 -8.37 -9.59 6.20
N TYR A 72 -9.68 -9.59 5.98
CA TYR A 72 -10.59 -8.62 6.58
C TYR A 72 -10.86 -8.92 8.05
N VAL A 73 -10.52 -7.99 8.92
CA VAL A 73 -10.97 -7.94 10.31
C VAL A 73 -12.17 -6.99 10.43
N SER A 74 -13.14 -7.14 9.52
CA SER A 74 -14.35 -6.31 9.43
C SER A 74 -15.60 -7.16 9.26
N ASP A 75 -16.74 -6.63 9.70
CA ASP A 75 -18.03 -7.26 9.45
C ASP A 75 -18.48 -7.10 7.99
N ARG A 76 -19.53 -7.85 7.64
CA ARG A 76 -20.28 -7.66 6.39
C ARG A 76 -21.23 -6.47 6.57
N ARG A 77 -21.16 -5.49 5.67
CA ARG A 77 -22.13 -4.39 5.60
C ARG A 77 -23.49 -4.86 5.08
N PRO A 78 -24.57 -4.09 5.28
CA PRO A 78 -25.86 -4.35 4.64
C PRO A 78 -25.74 -4.49 3.11
N GLY A 79 -26.39 -5.50 2.53
CA GLY A 79 -26.26 -5.85 1.10
C GLY A 79 -24.93 -6.55 0.76
N GLY A 80 -24.11 -6.80 1.77
CA GLY A 80 -22.81 -7.43 1.70
C GLY A 80 -22.78 -8.87 2.23
N GLU A 81 -23.93 -9.52 2.34
CA GLU A 81 -24.09 -10.84 2.96
C GLU A 81 -23.27 -11.92 2.23
N TRP A 82 -23.06 -11.72 0.93
CA TRP A 82 -22.23 -12.54 0.04
C TRP A 82 -20.72 -12.50 0.35
N MET A 83 -20.26 -11.53 1.15
CA MET A 83 -18.84 -11.41 1.51
C MET A 83 -18.47 -12.41 2.62
N LEU A 84 -18.58 -13.71 2.32
CA LEU A 84 -18.35 -14.80 3.27
C LEU A 84 -16.90 -14.85 3.80
N GLY A 85 -15.96 -14.16 3.15
CA GLY A 85 -14.59 -13.96 3.63
C GLY A 85 -14.45 -12.84 4.67
N LYS A 86 -15.55 -12.24 5.16
CA LYS A 86 -15.54 -11.19 6.19
C LYS A 86 -16.32 -11.61 7.45
N PRO A 87 -15.72 -11.58 8.65
CA PRO A 87 -14.28 -11.43 8.94
C PRO A 87 -13.53 -12.76 8.82
N ILE A 88 -12.19 -12.69 8.76
CA ILE A 88 -11.32 -13.84 9.05
C ILE A 88 -11.66 -14.43 10.43
N GLN A 89 -11.67 -15.74 10.51
CA GLN A 89 -11.94 -16.48 11.74
C GLN A 89 -10.70 -17.24 12.20
N LEU A 90 -10.63 -17.58 13.48
CA LEU A 90 -9.52 -18.33 14.06
C LEU A 90 -9.19 -19.65 13.33
N PRO A 91 -10.16 -20.45 12.84
CA PRO A 91 -9.84 -21.65 12.04
C PRO A 91 -9.11 -21.32 10.72
N GLU A 92 -9.53 -20.28 10.00
CA GLU A 92 -8.85 -19.83 8.78
C GLU A 92 -7.43 -19.36 9.12
N ALA A 93 -7.26 -18.52 10.14
CA ALA A 93 -5.94 -18.04 10.54
C ALA A 93 -4.98 -19.18 10.92
N ARG A 94 -5.47 -20.21 11.61
CA ARG A 94 -4.68 -21.40 11.96
C ARG A 94 -4.29 -22.22 10.73
N ASP A 95 -5.21 -22.41 9.78
CA ASP A 95 -4.94 -23.11 8.53
C ASP A 95 -3.81 -22.42 7.74
N LEU A 96 -3.91 -21.10 7.58
CA LEU A 96 -2.87 -20.29 6.92
C LEU A 96 -1.52 -20.38 7.65
N TYR A 97 -1.51 -20.20 8.96
CA TYR A 97 -0.28 -20.23 9.77
C TYR A 97 0.40 -21.61 9.76
N GLN A 98 -0.37 -22.70 9.89
CA GLN A 98 0.17 -24.07 9.83
C GLN A 98 0.74 -24.41 8.44
N ALA A 99 0.18 -23.80 7.41
CA ALA A 99 0.74 -23.87 6.07
C ALA A 99 1.99 -22.97 5.89
N GLY A 100 2.36 -22.12 6.85
CA GLY A 100 3.46 -21.17 6.67
C GLY A 100 3.14 -20.05 5.69
N LEU A 101 1.85 -19.75 5.50
CA LEU A 101 1.37 -18.60 4.74
C LEU A 101 1.32 -17.36 5.64
N LYS A 102 1.70 -16.21 5.08
CA LYS A 102 1.65 -14.92 5.79
C LYS A 102 0.22 -14.39 5.87
N ILE A 103 -0.09 -13.78 7.01
CA ILE A 103 -1.39 -13.16 7.29
C ILE A 103 -1.16 -11.68 7.57
N VAL A 104 -1.92 -10.82 6.91
CA VAL A 104 -1.94 -9.37 7.16
C VAL A 104 -3.39 -8.97 7.43
N SER A 105 -3.63 -8.14 8.43
CA SER A 105 -4.99 -7.65 8.71
C SER A 105 -5.31 -6.38 7.91
N ASN A 106 -6.50 -6.33 7.33
CA ASN A 106 -7.07 -5.09 6.80
C ASN A 106 -8.48 -4.85 7.36
N TYR A 107 -8.90 -3.60 7.39
CA TYR A 107 -10.25 -3.20 7.77
C TYR A 107 -10.93 -2.41 6.65
N GLN A 108 -12.12 -2.87 6.25
CA GLN A 108 -13.07 -2.15 5.42
C GLN A 108 -14.47 -2.72 5.67
N PHE A 109 -15.38 -1.88 6.16
CA PHE A 109 -16.79 -2.24 6.35
C PHE A 109 -17.64 -1.71 5.18
N GLY A 110 -17.75 -0.40 5.08
CA GLY A 110 -18.51 0.34 4.08
C GLY A 110 -17.80 0.48 2.73
N LYS A 111 -18.47 1.16 1.79
CA LYS A 111 -17.94 1.48 0.45
C LYS A 111 -18.69 2.69 -0.14
N GLN A 112 -17.99 3.53 -0.91
CA GLN A 112 -18.57 4.69 -1.61
C GLN A 112 -19.38 5.60 -0.67
N ASP A 113 -20.69 5.73 -0.87
CA ASP A 113 -21.58 6.58 -0.05
C ASP A 113 -21.65 6.16 1.43
N THR A 114 -21.14 4.97 1.75
CA THR A 114 -21.03 4.44 3.11
C THR A 114 -19.58 4.24 3.56
N ALA A 115 -18.60 4.81 2.85
CA ALA A 115 -17.19 4.64 3.16
C ALA A 115 -16.88 5.02 4.62
N ASP A 116 -16.08 4.17 5.28
CA ASP A 116 -15.87 4.22 6.73
C ASP A 116 -15.33 5.57 7.21
N TRP A 117 -14.53 6.24 6.38
CA TRP A 117 -13.87 7.50 6.69
C TRP A 117 -14.79 8.72 6.59
N LEU A 118 -15.99 8.61 5.98
CA LEU A 118 -16.90 9.74 5.80
C LEU A 118 -17.35 10.36 7.14
N GLY A 119 -17.47 9.55 8.19
CA GLY A 119 -17.86 10.01 9.53
C GLY A 119 -16.70 10.55 10.37
N GLY A 120 -15.51 10.70 9.80
CA GLY A 120 -14.35 11.29 10.46
C GLY A 120 -13.97 10.58 11.77
N GLU A 121 -13.63 11.36 12.79
CA GLU A 121 -13.14 10.86 14.08
C GLU A 121 -14.10 9.87 14.75
N GLN A 122 -15.41 10.18 14.80
CA GLN A 122 -16.40 9.34 15.47
C GLN A 122 -16.51 7.97 14.81
N ALA A 123 -16.53 7.92 13.48
CA ALA A 123 -16.50 6.66 12.74
C ALA A 123 -15.18 5.92 12.99
N GLY A 124 -14.05 6.61 13.02
CA GLY A 124 -12.74 6.02 13.31
C GLY A 124 -12.69 5.30 14.65
N LEU A 125 -13.25 5.90 15.72
CA LEU A 125 -13.33 5.26 17.03
C LEU A 125 -14.16 3.97 17.02
N ILE A 126 -15.28 3.96 16.28
CA ILE A 126 -16.17 2.79 16.18
C ILE A 126 -15.47 1.67 15.40
N HIS A 127 -14.95 2.01 14.22
CA HIS A 127 -14.31 1.06 13.32
C HIS A 127 -13.02 0.49 13.90
N ALA A 128 -12.19 1.31 14.56
CA ALA A 128 -10.96 0.86 15.19
C ALA A 128 -11.23 -0.14 16.34
N LYS A 129 -12.20 0.16 17.21
CA LYS A 129 -12.59 -0.77 18.29
C LYS A 129 -13.10 -2.09 17.72
N ARG A 130 -13.93 -2.03 16.67
CA ARG A 130 -14.46 -3.25 16.05
C ARG A 130 -13.39 -4.06 15.33
N GLY A 131 -12.53 -3.39 14.57
CA GLY A 131 -11.41 -4.02 13.86
C GLY A 131 -10.43 -4.70 14.82
N TRP A 132 -10.10 -4.03 15.92
CA TRP A 132 -9.24 -4.61 16.95
C TRP A 132 -9.85 -5.83 17.63
N ALA A 133 -11.15 -5.78 17.94
CA ALA A 133 -11.87 -6.92 18.50
C ALA A 133 -11.86 -8.14 17.55
N LEU A 134 -12.09 -7.92 16.25
CA LEU A 134 -12.08 -8.97 15.24
C LEU A 134 -10.67 -9.52 14.97
N HIS A 135 -9.66 -8.65 14.91
CA HIS A 135 -8.25 -9.04 14.82
C HIS A 135 -7.86 -9.96 15.98
N THR A 136 -8.17 -9.56 17.21
CA THR A 136 -7.88 -10.35 18.41
C THR A 136 -8.65 -11.68 18.41
N ALA A 137 -9.93 -11.67 18.02
CA ALA A 137 -10.76 -12.88 17.96
C ALA A 137 -10.26 -13.90 16.92
N ALA A 138 -9.64 -13.44 15.84
CA ALA A 138 -9.00 -14.30 14.84
C ALA A 138 -7.62 -14.83 15.26
N GLY A 139 -7.13 -14.46 16.44
CA GLY A 139 -5.80 -14.83 16.94
C GLY A 139 -4.67 -13.90 16.47
N GLY A 140 -5.01 -12.70 15.99
CA GLY A 140 -4.07 -11.69 15.57
C GLY A 140 -3.14 -11.24 16.72
N PRO A 141 -1.82 -11.18 16.50
CA PRO A 141 -0.88 -10.82 17.54
C PRO A 141 -0.90 -9.32 17.81
N VAL A 142 -0.75 -8.94 19.08
CA VAL A 142 -0.88 -7.55 19.54
C VAL A 142 0.11 -6.56 18.94
N ALA A 143 1.15 -7.03 18.26
CA ALA A 143 2.16 -6.23 17.58
C ALA A 143 1.86 -6.02 16.09
N ALA A 144 0.98 -6.82 15.48
CA ALA A 144 0.67 -6.69 14.07
C ALA A 144 -0.24 -5.47 13.80
N PRO A 145 -0.04 -4.77 12.67
CA PRO A 145 -0.90 -3.67 12.29
C PRO A 145 -2.21 -4.13 11.68
N ILE A 146 -3.16 -3.20 11.59
CA ILE A 146 -4.35 -3.31 10.77
C ILE A 146 -4.28 -2.22 9.69
N TYR A 147 -4.32 -2.61 8.42
CA TYR A 147 -4.45 -1.68 7.30
C TYR A 147 -5.88 -1.15 7.22
N VAL A 148 -6.04 0.12 7.54
CA VAL A 148 -7.31 0.85 7.50
C VAL A 148 -7.57 1.33 6.07
N SER A 149 -8.75 1.00 5.53
CA SER A 149 -9.05 1.26 4.12
C SER A 149 -9.64 2.65 3.88
N ILE A 150 -8.96 3.41 3.04
CA ILE A 150 -9.48 4.57 2.31
C ILE A 150 -9.69 4.09 0.87
N ASP A 151 -10.75 3.29 0.63
CA ASP A 151 -11.08 2.70 -0.68
C ASP A 151 -11.72 3.71 -1.65
N ASP A 152 -11.09 4.88 -1.76
CA ASP A 152 -11.59 6.05 -2.48
C ASP A 152 -10.44 6.87 -3.07
N ASP A 153 -10.80 7.83 -3.93
CA ASP A 153 -9.88 8.83 -4.46
C ASP A 153 -10.15 10.22 -3.85
N PRO A 154 -9.81 10.45 -2.57
CA PRO A 154 -10.23 11.65 -1.87
C PRO A 154 -9.62 12.93 -2.46
N THR A 155 -10.38 14.02 -2.36
CA THR A 155 -9.87 15.38 -2.56
C THR A 155 -9.01 15.81 -1.35
N PRO A 156 -8.16 16.83 -1.50
CA PRO A 156 -7.42 17.39 -0.36
C PRO A 156 -8.32 17.85 0.79
N GLU A 157 -9.52 18.34 0.49
CA GLU A 157 -10.49 18.78 1.50
C GLU A 157 -11.09 17.60 2.27
N GLN A 158 -11.54 16.56 1.58
CA GLN A 158 -12.01 15.32 2.21
C GLN A 158 -10.91 14.68 3.05
N TYR A 159 -9.66 14.73 2.56
CA TYR A 159 -8.54 14.24 3.35
C TYR A 159 -8.41 15.00 4.68
N LYS A 160 -8.34 16.33 4.63
CA LYS A 160 -8.15 17.16 5.83
C LYS A 160 -9.30 17.07 6.83
N THR A 161 -10.54 17.04 6.32
CA THR A 161 -11.74 17.15 7.16
C THR A 161 -12.31 15.82 7.62
N GLN A 162 -12.02 14.72 6.90
CA GLN A 162 -12.63 13.42 7.16
C GLN A 162 -11.57 12.31 7.33
N VAL A 163 -10.70 12.09 6.33
CA VAL A 163 -9.72 10.99 6.36
C VAL A 163 -8.70 11.14 7.49
N ALA A 164 -8.07 12.30 7.63
CA ALA A 164 -7.04 12.51 8.66
C ALA A 164 -7.61 12.39 10.09
N PRO A 165 -8.76 13.00 10.44
CA PRO A 165 -9.43 12.75 11.73
C PRO A 165 -9.81 11.27 11.95
N TYR A 166 -10.30 10.60 10.91
CA TYR A 166 -10.61 9.16 10.96
C TYR A 166 -9.37 8.31 11.30
N LEU A 167 -8.24 8.55 10.62
CA LEU A 167 -6.99 7.84 10.87
C LEU A 167 -6.40 8.15 12.26
N ARG A 168 -6.48 9.41 12.72
CA ARG A 168 -6.07 9.77 14.10
C ARG A 168 -6.88 9.02 15.15
N ALA A 169 -8.17 8.85 14.93
CA ALA A 169 -9.01 8.06 15.82
C ALA A 169 -8.57 6.59 15.87
N TRP A 170 -8.17 5.99 14.74
CA TRP A 170 -7.57 4.66 14.72
C TRP A 170 -6.28 4.60 15.56
N GLU A 171 -5.38 5.58 15.40
CA GLU A 171 -4.15 5.64 16.19
C GLU A 171 -4.42 5.80 17.69
N SER A 172 -5.47 6.52 18.09
CA SER A 172 -5.84 6.65 19.51
C SER A 172 -6.32 5.34 20.14
N VAL A 173 -6.81 4.39 19.34
CA VAL A 173 -7.37 3.11 19.81
C VAL A 173 -6.31 2.02 19.77
N ILE A 174 -5.61 1.87 18.65
CA ILE A 174 -4.63 0.79 18.46
C ILE A 174 -3.18 1.28 18.46
N GLY A 175 -2.90 2.58 18.59
CA GLY A 175 -1.55 3.14 18.58
C GLY A 175 -0.97 3.30 17.18
N HIS A 176 -0.21 4.38 16.97
CA HIS A 176 0.42 4.76 15.69
C HIS A 176 1.13 3.58 15.00
N GLN A 177 1.96 2.84 15.75
CA GLN A 177 2.75 1.72 15.22
C GLN A 177 1.91 0.57 14.63
N ARG A 178 0.61 0.50 14.92
CA ARG A 178 -0.30 -0.56 14.44
C ARG A 178 -1.32 -0.07 13.41
N VAL A 179 -1.27 1.20 13.02
CA VAL A 179 -2.13 1.72 11.95
C VAL A 179 -1.40 1.59 10.62
N GLY A 180 -1.92 0.72 9.76
CA GLY A 180 -1.62 0.74 8.33
C GLY A 180 -2.67 1.52 7.56
N ILE A 181 -2.34 2.02 6.38
CA ILE A 181 -3.24 2.79 5.52
C ILE A 181 -3.28 2.13 4.16
N TYR A 182 -4.45 1.63 3.76
CA TYR A 182 -4.74 1.27 2.37
C TYR A 182 -5.29 2.50 1.67
N ALA A 183 -4.55 3.05 0.71
CA ALA A 183 -4.95 4.26 -0.01
C ALA A 183 -4.16 4.42 -1.33
N ASN A 184 -4.54 5.39 -2.17
CA ASN A 184 -3.72 5.77 -3.31
C ASN A 184 -2.46 6.54 -2.90
N SER A 185 -1.54 6.70 -3.86
CA SER A 185 -0.21 7.27 -3.58
C SER A 185 -0.25 8.70 -3.05
N LYS A 186 -1.18 9.54 -3.51
CA LYS A 186 -1.33 10.92 -3.01
C LYS A 186 -1.83 10.97 -1.57
N THR A 187 -2.73 10.06 -1.19
CA THR A 187 -3.24 9.98 0.18
C THR A 187 -2.17 9.44 1.12
N ILE A 188 -1.33 8.50 0.65
CA ILE A 188 -0.13 8.05 1.37
C ILE A 188 0.83 9.24 1.59
N ASP A 189 1.09 10.06 0.57
CA ASP A 189 1.92 11.27 0.70
C ASP A 189 1.38 12.24 1.75
N TRP A 190 0.06 12.50 1.75
CA TRP A 190 -0.57 13.37 2.76
C TRP A 190 -0.47 12.79 4.16
N ALA A 191 -0.73 11.48 4.32
CA ALA A 191 -0.61 10.80 5.62
C ALA A 191 0.82 10.90 6.17
N LEU A 192 1.84 10.71 5.32
CA LEU A 192 3.24 10.86 5.70
C LEU A 192 3.58 12.28 6.14
N GLN A 193 3.08 13.30 5.44
CA GLN A 193 3.28 14.70 5.80
C GLN A 193 2.67 15.04 7.17
N ASP A 194 1.53 14.42 7.49
CA ASP A 194 0.83 14.61 8.77
C ASP A 194 1.30 13.67 9.88
N GLY A 195 2.25 12.77 9.60
CA GLY A 195 2.75 11.78 10.56
C GLY A 195 1.74 10.70 10.94
N LEU A 196 0.83 10.34 10.02
CA LEU A 196 -0.23 9.34 10.21
C LEU A 196 0.13 8.00 9.58
N GLY A 197 -0.13 6.93 10.32
CA GLY A 197 0.14 5.56 9.93
C GLY A 197 1.63 5.21 9.96
N SER A 198 1.91 3.94 10.22
CA SER A 198 3.25 3.35 10.16
C SER A 198 3.41 2.37 9.00
N TRP A 199 2.31 1.97 8.36
CA TRP A 199 2.30 0.98 7.29
C TRP A 199 1.45 1.48 6.12
N PHE A 200 1.82 1.16 4.88
CA PHE A 200 1.18 1.72 3.69
C PHE A 200 0.95 0.66 2.61
N TRP A 201 -0.29 0.48 2.21
CA TRP A 201 -0.72 -0.43 1.14
C TRP A 201 -1.33 0.40 0.02
N GLN A 202 -0.63 0.49 -1.11
CA GLN A 202 -1.06 1.34 -2.20
C GLN A 202 -2.15 0.68 -3.06
N HIS A 203 -3.21 1.40 -3.41
CA HIS A 203 -4.07 1.10 -4.57
C HIS A 203 -3.88 2.07 -5.73
N ASN A 204 -4.44 1.73 -6.90
CA ASN A 204 -4.19 2.47 -8.14
C ASN A 204 -5.24 3.53 -8.49
N TRP A 205 -6.42 3.53 -7.86
CA TRP A 205 -7.41 4.58 -8.08
C TRP A 205 -6.91 5.95 -7.58
N GLY A 206 -6.51 6.83 -8.49
CA GLY A 206 -5.94 8.15 -8.18
C GLY A 206 -4.40 8.19 -8.11
N SER A 207 -3.74 7.04 -8.20
CA SER A 207 -2.27 6.96 -8.29
C SER A 207 -1.81 7.19 -9.74
N PRO A 208 -0.67 7.85 -9.99
CA PRO A 208 -0.11 7.96 -11.34
C PRO A 208 0.13 6.58 -11.96
N LYS A 209 -0.12 6.46 -13.27
CA LYS A 209 0.00 5.17 -13.97
C LYS A 209 1.42 4.60 -13.85
N GLY A 210 1.52 3.37 -13.36
CA GLY A 210 2.81 2.67 -13.20
C GLY A 210 3.66 3.18 -12.03
N TYR A 211 3.13 4.07 -11.19
CA TYR A 211 3.84 4.58 -10.01
C TYR A 211 3.65 3.67 -8.80
N THR A 212 4.74 3.42 -8.08
CA THR A 212 4.74 2.78 -6.77
C THR A 212 5.39 3.74 -5.78
N HIS A 213 4.65 4.10 -4.74
CA HIS A 213 5.08 5.02 -3.72
C HIS A 213 6.24 4.41 -2.90
N PRO A 214 7.36 5.11 -2.67
CA PRO A 214 8.55 4.52 -2.02
C PRO A 214 8.33 4.11 -0.55
N ALA A 215 7.35 4.73 0.13
CA ALA A 215 6.94 4.32 1.48
C ALA A 215 5.98 3.12 1.51
N ALA A 216 5.43 2.70 0.37
CA ALA A 216 4.50 1.57 0.33
C ALA A 216 5.20 0.27 0.74
N HIS A 217 4.55 -0.47 1.62
CA HIS A 217 4.93 -1.80 2.08
C HIS A 217 4.31 -2.87 1.19
N LEU A 218 3.08 -2.59 0.72
CA LEU A 218 2.29 -3.43 -0.16
C LEU A 218 1.72 -2.58 -1.32
N HIS A 219 1.42 -3.20 -2.47
CA HIS A 219 0.79 -2.52 -3.60
C HIS A 219 -0.19 -3.46 -4.31
N GLN A 220 -1.47 -3.09 -4.35
CA GLN A 220 -2.50 -3.77 -5.13
C GLN A 220 -2.30 -3.48 -6.61
N VAL A 221 -2.00 -4.51 -7.39
CA VAL A 221 -1.61 -4.41 -8.80
C VAL A 221 -2.65 -5.00 -9.75
N GLU A 222 -3.54 -5.86 -9.27
CA GLU A 222 -4.60 -6.49 -10.06
C GLU A 222 -5.85 -6.66 -9.22
N ILE A 223 -7.03 -6.36 -9.77
CA ILE A 223 -8.32 -6.39 -9.07
C ILE A 223 -9.29 -7.27 -9.85
N ASP A 224 -9.84 -8.30 -9.20
CA ASP A 224 -10.89 -9.20 -9.68
C ASP A 224 -10.67 -9.79 -11.10
N LYS A 225 -9.41 -10.11 -11.44
CA LYS A 225 -9.06 -10.75 -12.73
C LYS A 225 -8.69 -12.23 -12.60
N ARG A 226 -8.64 -12.76 -11.38
CA ARG A 226 -8.27 -14.14 -11.09
C ARG A 226 -9.27 -14.77 -10.14
N LYS A 227 -9.27 -16.10 -10.14
CA LYS A 227 -9.95 -16.91 -9.13
C LYS A 227 -9.00 -17.94 -8.54
N VAL A 228 -9.08 -18.12 -7.23
CA VAL A 228 -8.35 -19.16 -6.48
C VAL A 228 -9.36 -19.87 -5.58
N GLY A 229 -9.41 -21.21 -5.64
CA GLY A 229 -10.45 -21.96 -4.93
C GLY A 229 -11.89 -21.55 -5.31
N GLY A 230 -12.09 -21.05 -6.54
CA GLY A 230 -13.38 -20.53 -7.01
C GLY A 230 -13.75 -19.12 -6.53
N VAL A 231 -12.94 -18.49 -5.68
CA VAL A 231 -13.15 -17.14 -5.11
C VAL A 231 -12.40 -16.11 -5.95
N GLY A 232 -13.05 -14.98 -6.27
CA GLY A 232 -12.40 -13.83 -6.92
C GLY A 232 -11.38 -13.18 -5.99
N VAL A 233 -10.19 -12.89 -6.52
CA VAL A 233 -9.06 -12.38 -5.74
C VAL A 233 -8.44 -11.15 -6.38
N ASP A 234 -7.93 -10.29 -5.51
CA ASP A 234 -7.05 -9.18 -5.85
C ASP A 234 -5.60 -9.56 -5.55
N VAL A 235 -4.66 -9.05 -6.33
CA VAL A 235 -3.24 -9.40 -6.29
C VAL A 235 -2.43 -8.23 -5.76
N ASN A 236 -1.63 -8.50 -4.72
CA ASN A 236 -0.83 -7.50 -4.03
C ASN A 236 0.64 -7.88 -4.02
N ASN A 237 1.50 -6.96 -4.45
CA ASN A 237 2.93 -7.11 -4.39
C ASN A 237 3.48 -6.73 -3.01
N ILE A 238 4.39 -7.54 -2.47
CA ILE A 238 5.17 -7.21 -1.29
C ILE A 238 6.38 -6.36 -1.71
N LEU A 239 6.51 -5.17 -1.12
CA LEU A 239 7.53 -4.18 -1.48
C LEU A 239 8.63 -4.03 -0.41
N LYS A 240 8.32 -4.35 0.85
CA LYS A 240 9.26 -4.29 1.98
C LYS A 240 9.25 -5.62 2.74
N PRO A 241 10.39 -6.06 3.33
CA PRO A 241 10.45 -7.34 4.05
C PRO A 241 9.57 -7.41 5.29
N GLN A 242 9.42 -6.27 5.98
CA GLN A 242 8.42 -6.06 7.01
C GLN A 242 7.27 -5.32 6.36
N PHE A 243 6.09 -5.93 6.35
CA PHE A 243 4.91 -5.41 5.67
C PHE A 243 3.63 -5.56 6.52
N GLY A 244 3.77 -5.86 7.80
CA GLY A 244 2.66 -6.03 8.74
C GLY A 244 2.14 -7.45 8.84
N GLN A 245 2.96 -8.44 8.46
CA GLN A 245 2.67 -9.85 8.69
C GLN A 245 2.55 -10.16 10.19
N TRP A 246 1.72 -11.15 10.52
CA TRP A 246 1.53 -11.60 11.91
C TRP A 246 2.77 -12.29 12.51
N ASP A 247 3.68 -12.83 11.69
CA ASP A 247 4.85 -13.60 12.11
C ASP A 247 6.12 -13.37 11.27
#